data_AF-A0A3C2E4N5-F1
#
_entry.id   AF-A0A3C2E4N5-F1
#
_cell.length_a   1.000
_cell.length_b   1.000
_cell.length_c   1.000
_cell.angle_alpha   90.00
_cell.angle_beta   90.00
_cell.angle_gamma   90.00
#
_symmetry.space_group_name_H-M   'P 1'
#
loop_
_entity.id
_entity.type
_entity.pdbx_description
1 polymer ?
#
loop_
_entity_poly.entity_id
_entity_poly.type
_entity_poly.pdbx_seq_one_letter_code
_entity_poly.pdbx_strand_id
1 'polypeptide(L)' 'MTLFLPIEPYATGRLKVSGRHEIYYERSGKPGGIPALMLHGGPGSGCTPT' A
#
# COMPACT_ATOMS: atom_id res chain seq x y z
N MET A 1 18.16 13.59 2.70
CA MET A 1 17.01 13.09 3.51
C MET A 1 17.10 11.58 3.55
N THR A 2 16.90 10.98 4.72
CA THR A 2 16.85 9.52 4.91
C THR A 2 15.40 9.06 5.06
N LEU A 3 15.14 7.80 4.73
CA LEU A 3 13.82 7.20 4.99
C LEU A 3 13.55 7.12 6.49
N PHE A 4 12.26 7.04 6.86
CA PHE A 4 11.85 6.71 8.22
C PHE A 4 12.21 5.25 8.56
N LEU A 5 12.17 4.90 9.85
CA LEU A 5 12.37 3.52 10.28
C LEU A 5 11.36 2.58 9.61
N PRO A 6 11.76 1.34 9.27
CA PRO A 6 10.85 0.36 8.71
C PRO A 6 9.73 0.06 9.71
N ILE A 7 8.53 -0.13 9.18
CA ILE A 7 7.33 -0.51 9.95
C ILE A 7 6.56 -1.57 9.15
N GLU A 8 5.85 -2.42 9.88
CA GLU A 8 4.87 -3.34 9.28
C GLU A 8 3.54 -2.61 9.05
N PRO A 9 2.77 -3.00 8.01
CA PRO A 9 1.41 -2.51 7.84
C PRO A 9 0.52 -2.96 9.01
N TYR A 10 -0.34 -2.07 9.49
CA TYR A 10 -1.29 -2.42 10.56
C TYR A 10 -2.54 -3.13 10.03
N ALA A 11 -2.78 -3.09 8.72
CA ALA A 11 -3.84 -3.83 8.07
C ALA A 11 -3.49 -4.10 6.60
N THR A 12 -3.89 -5.26 6.10
CA THR A 12 -3.77 -5.66 4.70
C THR A 12 -5.12 -6.15 4.20
N GLY A 13 -5.31 -6.19 2.88
CA GLY A 13 -6.56 -6.69 2.32
C GLY A 13 -6.52 -6.87 0.81
N ARG A 14 -7.63 -7.40 0.29
CA ARG A 14 -7.87 -7.55 -1.14
C ARG A 14 -9.21 -6.91 -1.47
N LEU A 15 -9.18 -5.91 -2.34
CA LEU A 15 -10.36 -5.21 -2.82
C LEU A 15 -10.82 -5.85 -4.13
N LYS A 16 -12.00 -6.48 -4.12
CA LYS A 16 -12.63 -6.96 -5.35
C LYS A 16 -13.14 -5.78 -6.18
N VAL A 17 -12.58 -5.60 -7.37
CA VAL A 17 -12.92 -4.50 -8.29
C VAL A 17 -13.70 -4.97 -9.51
N SER A 18 -13.72 -6.29 -9.77
CA SER A 18 -14.54 -6.91 -10.81
C SER A 18 -14.82 -8.39 -10.50
N GLY A 19 -15.47 -9.10 -11.41
CA GLY A 19 -15.64 -10.56 -11.31
C GLY A 19 -14.34 -11.36 -11.44
N ARG A 20 -13.28 -10.78 -12.02
CA ARG A 20 -11.99 -11.44 -12.28
C ARG A 20 -10.84 -10.89 -11.42
N HIS A 21 -10.87 -9.61 -11.08
CA HIS A 21 -9.73 -8.91 -10.51
C HIS A 21 -9.96 -8.45 -9.08
N GLU A 22 -8.91 -8.63 -8.27
CA GLU A 22 -8.79 -8.11 -6.92
C GLU A 22 -7.46 -7.36 -6.78
N ILE A 23 -7.48 -6.23 -6.08
CA ILE A 23 -6.31 -5.41 -5.81
C ILE A 23 -5.85 -5.68 -4.38
N TYR A 24 -4.60 -6.09 -4.21
CA TYR A 24 -3.96 -6.14 -2.90
C TYR A 24 -3.66 -4.72 -2.40
N TYR A 25 -3.90 -4.45 -1.12
CA TYR A 25 -3.53 -3.18 -0.50
C TYR A 25 -3.04 -3.38 0.94
N GLU A 26 -2.29 -2.39 1.41
CA GLU A 26 -1.82 -2.29 2.79
C GLU A 26 -2.14 -0.91 3.36
N ARG A 27 -2.25 -0.84 4.68
CA ARG A 27 -2.39 0.41 5.44
C ARG A 27 -1.27 0.46 6.48
N SER A 28 -0.44 1.50 6.39
CA SER A 28 0.73 1.69 7.26
C SER A 28 0.67 3.08 7.93
N GLY A 29 1.44 3.26 9.01
CA GLY A 29 1.43 4.49 9.80
C GLY A 29 0.36 4.49 10.89
N LYS A 30 -0.15 5.67 11.27
CA LYS A 30 -1.08 5.84 12.40
C LYS A 30 -2.55 5.71 11.97
N PRO A 31 -3.35 4.78 12.53
CA PRO A 31 -4.79 4.77 12.37
C PRO A 31 -5.41 6.12 12.79
N GLY A 32 -6.22 6.73 11.92
CA GLY A 32 -6.81 8.05 12.15
C GLY A 32 -5.86 9.25 11.93
N GLY A 33 -4.66 9.02 11.39
CA GLY A 33 -3.77 10.09 10.93
C GLY A 33 -4.23 10.75 9.62
N ILE A 34 -3.39 11.62 9.06
CA ILE A 34 -3.63 12.25 7.75
C ILE A 34 -3.64 11.15 6.66
N PRO A 35 -4.69 11.05 5.83
CA PRO A 35 -4.74 10.05 4.78
C PRO A 35 -3.79 10.38 3.62
N ALA A 36 -3.09 9.37 3.13
CA ALA A 36 -2.24 9.45 1.94
C ALA A 36 -2.39 8.16 1.11
N LEU A 37 -2.37 8.28 -0.22
CA LEU A 37 -2.40 7.15 -1.15
C LEU A 37 -1.08 7.08 -1.92
N MET A 38 -0.43 5.92 -1.87
CA MET A 38 0.76 5.64 -2.65
C MET A 38 0.38 4.84 -3.90
N LEU A 39 0.83 5.32 -5.05
CA LEU A 39 0.69 4.64 -6.34
C LEU A 39 2.09 4.32 -6.84
N HIS A 40 2.39 3.04 -7.07
CA HIS A 40 3.70 2.64 -7.56
C HIS A 40 3.93 3.08 -9.02
N GLY A 41 5.19 3.15 -9.43
CA GLY A 41 5.59 3.47 -10.80
C GLY A 41 5.46 2.30 -11.79
N GLY A 42 5.73 2.58 -13.06
CA GLY A 42 5.51 1.67 -14.18
C GLY A 42 4.04 1.21 -14.28
N PRO A 43 3.75 0.23 -15.15
CA PRO A 43 2.60 -0.64 -14.99
C PRO A 43 3.05 -2.04 -14.52
N GLY A 44 2.32 -2.65 -13.58
CA GLY A 44 2.56 -4.03 -13.16
C GLY A 44 3.79 -4.27 -12.25
N SER A 45 4.47 -3.21 -11.79
CA SER A 45 5.68 -3.32 -10.95
C SER A 45 5.39 -3.77 -9.50
N GLY A 46 4.18 -3.52 -8.98
CA GLY A 46 3.87 -3.73 -7.57
C GLY A 46 4.58 -2.73 -6.63
N CYS A 47 4.33 -2.87 -5.33
CA CYS A 47 4.97 -2.07 -4.28
C CYS A 47 6.12 -2.85 -3.64
N THR A 48 7.24 -2.96 -4.32
CA THR A 48 8.46 -3.56 -3.75
C THR A 48 9.32 -2.48 -3.07
N PRO A 49 9.80 -2.71 -1.83
CA PRO A 49 10.80 -1.86 -1.22
C PRO A 49 12.12 -2.10 -1.95
N THR A 50 12.39 -1.33 -3.00
CA THR A 50 13.67 -1.39 -3.72
C THR A 50 14.59 -0.30 -3.19
#